data_AF-A0A3D4JRM6-F1
#
_entry.id   AF-A0A3D4JRM6-F1
#
_cell.length_a   1.000
_cell.length_b   1.000
_cell.length_c   1.000
_cell.angle_alpha   90.00
_cell.angle_beta   90.00
_cell.angle_gamma   90.00
#
_symmetry.space_group_name_H-M   'P 1'
#
loop_
_entity.id
_entity.type
_entity.pdbx_description
1 polymer ?
#
loop_
_entity_poly.entity_id
_entity_poly.type
_entity_poly.pdbx_seq_one_letter_code
_entity_poly.pdbx_strand_id
1 'polypeptide(L)'
;MKTLYVIGNGFDIHHKLDTRYQSFANYLAENDSEVYELLLNYYGLPDITNPELTDEEYALWSRFEQALADLDYLSVLDDNSDLIARPGAEDFRDRDWHSYQIEMEEIIKDLTTTLISDFNKFILEVKYESISDDVLIDLEDDSHFLNFNYTKTLQESYGIPEERITYIHNRADIDNCTLILGHGTDPANFDEKEEEPPQGLSEEELYEWREQKADEYDYSYESAKQEILSYYTKAFKNTASIIENNIVFFTNLTEVEKVI
;
A
#
# COMPACT_ATOMS: atom_id res chain seq x y z
N MET A 1 1.43 -38.09 3.92
CA MET A 1 0.42 -37.27 3.25
C MET A 1 0.95 -35.85 3.31
N LYS A 2 1.30 -35.26 2.18
CA LYS A 2 1.87 -33.91 2.17
C LYS A 2 0.73 -32.90 2.17
N THR A 3 0.66 -32.11 3.23
CA THR A 3 -0.37 -31.10 3.41
C THR A 3 0.20 -29.72 3.14
N LEU A 4 -0.54 -28.90 2.39
CA LEU A 4 -0.25 -27.48 2.23
C LEU A 4 -1.16 -26.68 3.16
N TYR A 5 -0.57 -25.90 4.06
CA TYR A 5 -1.30 -24.94 4.87
C TYR A 5 -1.22 -23.56 4.22
N VAL A 6 -2.38 -22.95 4.02
CA VAL A 6 -2.50 -21.56 3.55
C VAL A 6 -2.84 -20.68 4.74
N ILE A 7 -1.85 -19.93 5.20
CA ILE A 7 -1.93 -19.13 6.43
C ILE A 7 -2.19 -17.67 6.07
N GLY A 8 -3.20 -17.09 6.71
CA GLY A 8 -3.51 -15.66 6.63
C GLY A 8 -3.81 -15.08 8.01
N ASN A 9 -4.24 -13.82 8.08
CA ASN A 9 -4.25 -13.08 9.36
C ASN A 9 -5.18 -13.71 10.41
N GLY A 10 -6.19 -14.46 9.97
CA GLY A 10 -7.04 -15.27 10.85
C GLY A 10 -6.27 -16.27 11.71
N PHE A 11 -5.12 -16.77 11.25
CA PHE A 11 -4.22 -17.62 12.03
C PHE A 11 -3.63 -16.84 13.21
N ASP A 12 -3.03 -15.67 12.97
CA ASP A 12 -2.46 -14.84 14.04
C ASP A 12 -3.54 -14.43 15.06
N ILE A 13 -4.72 -14.04 14.57
CA ILE A 13 -5.88 -13.69 15.41
C ILE A 13 -6.35 -14.90 16.25
N HIS A 14 -6.34 -16.11 15.68
CA HIS A 14 -6.66 -17.34 16.43
C HIS A 14 -5.71 -17.52 17.62
N HIS A 15 -4.42 -17.27 17.40
CA HIS A 15 -3.36 -17.29 18.42
C HIS A 15 -3.33 -16.06 19.31
N LYS A 16 -4.34 -15.18 19.24
CA LYS A 16 -4.47 -13.96 20.05
C LYS A 16 -3.36 -12.93 19.80
N LEU A 17 -2.69 -13.00 18.65
CA LEU A 17 -1.78 -11.94 18.23
C LEU A 17 -2.57 -10.75 17.70
N ASP A 18 -2.15 -9.56 18.09
CA ASP A 18 -2.82 -8.32 17.73
C ASP A 18 -2.29 -7.74 16.42
N THR A 19 -2.59 -8.43 15.32
CA THR A 19 -2.06 -8.15 13.97
C THR A 19 -3.14 -7.64 13.02
N ARG A 20 -4.25 -7.13 13.57
CA ARG A 20 -5.34 -6.58 12.77
C ARG A 20 -4.96 -5.21 12.20
N TYR A 21 -5.49 -4.87 11.04
CA TYR A 21 -5.31 -3.52 10.49
C TYR A 21 -5.93 -2.43 11.37
N GLN A 22 -6.96 -2.75 12.15
CA GLN A 22 -7.47 -1.83 13.18
C GLN A 22 -6.43 -1.56 14.27
N SER A 23 -5.66 -2.55 14.67
CA SER A 23 -4.60 -2.38 15.66
C SER A 23 -3.44 -1.60 15.06
N PHE A 24 -3.15 -1.82 13.78
CA PHE A 24 -2.22 -0.98 13.02
C PHE A 24 -2.69 0.49 12.91
N ALA A 25 -3.99 0.74 12.72
CA ALA A 25 -4.53 2.10 12.72
C ALA A 25 -4.30 2.82 14.06
N ASN A 26 -4.54 2.11 15.18
CA ASN A 26 -4.22 2.65 16.52
C ASN A 26 -2.71 2.92 16.66
N TYR A 27 -1.87 1.99 16.17
CA TYR A 27 -0.42 2.17 16.16
C TYR A 27 0.00 3.45 15.42
N LEU A 28 -0.54 3.68 14.22
CA LEU A 28 -0.27 4.89 13.44
C LEU A 28 -0.75 6.14 14.18
N ALA A 29 -1.97 6.15 14.72
CA ALA A 29 -2.50 7.28 15.48
C ALA A 29 -1.60 7.67 16.69
N GLU A 30 -0.91 6.70 17.29
CA GLU A 30 -0.01 6.93 18.42
C GLU A 30 1.44 7.28 18.01
N ASN A 31 1.93 6.75 16.89
CA ASN A 31 3.36 6.79 16.55
C ASN A 31 3.69 7.60 15.29
N ASP A 32 2.76 7.72 14.35
CA ASP A 32 2.91 8.48 13.11
C ASP A 32 1.57 9.11 12.69
N SER A 33 1.27 10.25 13.32
CA SER A 33 0.05 11.00 13.05
C SER A 33 0.00 11.57 11.63
N GLU A 34 1.15 11.82 11.00
CA GLU A 34 1.21 12.39 9.65
C GLU A 34 0.67 11.36 8.64
N VAL A 35 1.22 10.13 8.66
CA VAL A 35 0.72 9.03 7.82
C VAL A 35 -0.73 8.69 8.16
N TYR A 36 -1.09 8.69 9.45
CA TYR A 36 -2.46 8.41 9.88
C TYR A 36 -3.46 9.39 9.27
N GLU A 37 -3.21 10.70 9.35
CA GLU A 37 -4.08 11.73 8.78
C GLU A 37 -4.19 11.63 7.26
N LEU A 38 -3.11 11.31 6.54
CA LEU A 38 -3.17 11.07 5.10
C LEU A 38 -4.11 9.91 4.75
N LEU A 39 -4.10 8.84 5.55
CA LEU A 39 -5.01 7.70 5.37
C LEU A 39 -6.48 8.08 5.59
N LEU A 40 -6.77 8.93 6.58
CA LEU A 40 -8.12 9.41 6.84
C LEU A 40 -8.63 10.31 5.72
N ASN A 41 -7.82 11.30 5.32
CA ASN A 41 -8.23 12.35 4.40
C ASN A 41 -8.34 11.86 2.96
N TYR A 42 -7.46 10.94 2.53
CA TYR A 42 -7.34 10.62 1.10
C TYR A 42 -7.71 9.18 0.73
N TYR A 43 -7.98 8.30 1.70
CA TYR A 43 -8.43 6.92 1.44
C TYR A 43 -9.82 6.61 1.99
N GLY A 44 -10.48 7.59 2.62
CA GLY A 44 -11.79 7.41 3.23
C GLY A 44 -11.81 6.38 4.36
N LEU A 45 -10.65 6.11 4.98
CA LEU A 45 -10.57 5.28 6.16
C LEU A 45 -11.11 6.07 7.36
N PRO A 46 -11.91 5.46 8.23
CA PRO A 46 -12.52 6.19 9.33
C PRO A 46 -11.55 6.34 10.50
N ASP A 47 -11.69 7.44 11.23
CA ASP A 47 -10.88 7.73 12.41
C ASP A 47 -11.23 6.75 13.55
N ILE A 48 -10.28 5.86 13.85
CA ILE A 48 -10.42 4.84 14.90
C ILE A 48 -10.42 5.42 16.31
N THR A 49 -9.93 6.66 16.47
CA THR A 49 -9.87 7.35 17.76
C THR A 49 -11.19 8.03 18.11
N ASN A 50 -12.11 8.14 17.14
CA ASN A 50 -13.42 8.75 17.35
C ASN A 50 -14.29 7.86 18.26
N PRO A 51 -14.74 8.36 19.43
CA PRO A 51 -15.57 7.58 20.35
C PRO A 51 -16.98 7.27 19.82
N GLU A 52 -17.44 7.97 18.78
CA GLU A 52 -18.74 7.75 18.14
C GLU A 52 -18.68 6.80 16.92
N LEU A 53 -17.51 6.24 16.64
CA LEU A 53 -17.30 5.32 15.51
C LEU A 53 -18.20 4.08 15.62
N THR A 54 -18.92 3.79 14.55
CA THR A 54 -19.77 2.59 14.47
C THR A 54 -18.96 1.33 14.18
N ASP A 55 -19.52 0.16 14.54
CA ASP A 55 -18.90 -1.14 14.22
C ASP A 55 -18.71 -1.34 12.70
N GLU A 56 -19.60 -0.78 11.88
CA GLU A 56 -19.51 -0.85 10.41
C GLU A 56 -18.32 -0.03 9.88
N GLU A 57 -18.13 1.18 10.40
CA GLU A 57 -16.97 2.02 10.06
C GLU A 57 -15.68 1.38 10.57
N TYR A 58 -15.64 0.90 11.81
CA TYR A 58 -14.49 0.18 12.37
C TYR A 58 -14.08 -1.04 11.51
N ALA A 59 -15.05 -1.70 10.87
CA ALA A 59 -14.80 -2.82 9.99
C ALA A 59 -14.14 -2.42 8.64
N LEU A 60 -14.23 -1.16 8.20
CA LEU A 60 -13.65 -0.70 6.93
C LEU A 60 -12.12 -0.89 6.89
N TRP A 61 -11.45 -0.73 8.02
CA TRP A 61 -10.02 -1.01 8.17
C TRP A 61 -9.64 -2.46 7.81
N SER A 62 -10.55 -3.43 7.88
CA SER A 62 -10.27 -4.80 7.41
C SER A 62 -10.02 -4.88 5.90
N ARG A 63 -10.42 -3.84 5.14
CA ARG A 63 -10.22 -3.70 3.70
C ARG A 63 -9.05 -2.78 3.35
N PHE A 64 -8.14 -2.55 4.30
CA PHE A 64 -7.00 -1.63 4.16
C PHE A 64 -6.26 -1.75 2.82
N GLU A 65 -5.80 -2.94 2.43
CA GLU A 65 -5.11 -3.15 1.13
C GLU A 65 -5.98 -2.78 -0.10
N GLN A 66 -7.31 -2.90 0.00
CA GLN A 66 -8.21 -2.46 -1.06
C GLN A 66 -8.34 -0.94 -1.07
N ALA A 67 -8.44 -0.32 0.10
CA ALA A 67 -8.50 1.13 0.23
C ALA A 67 -7.27 1.78 -0.41
N LEU A 68 -6.06 1.20 -0.25
CA LEU A 68 -4.83 1.69 -0.89
C LEU A 68 -4.90 1.82 -2.42
N ALA A 69 -5.88 1.18 -3.09
CA ALA A 69 -6.10 1.34 -4.52
C ALA A 69 -6.84 2.63 -4.90
N ASP A 70 -7.53 3.24 -3.95
CA ASP A 70 -8.55 4.27 -4.15
C ASP A 70 -8.08 5.64 -3.60
N LEU A 71 -6.79 5.96 -3.76
CA LEU A 71 -6.24 7.26 -3.36
C LEU A 71 -6.99 8.40 -4.08
N ASP A 72 -7.62 9.28 -3.30
CA ASP A 72 -8.26 10.50 -3.81
C ASP A 72 -7.21 11.57 -4.13
N TYR A 73 -6.44 11.32 -5.19
CA TYR A 73 -5.36 12.21 -5.62
C TYR A 73 -5.88 13.60 -6.03
N LEU A 74 -7.16 13.73 -6.40
CA LEU A 74 -7.75 15.03 -6.72
C LEU A 74 -7.88 15.89 -5.47
N SER A 75 -8.35 15.30 -4.36
CA SER A 75 -8.38 15.98 -3.07
C SER A 75 -6.97 16.31 -2.57
N VAL A 76 -5.99 15.41 -2.73
CA VAL A 76 -4.57 15.68 -2.42
C VAL A 76 -4.07 16.92 -3.17
N LEU A 77 -4.37 17.01 -4.47
CA LEU A 77 -3.97 18.15 -5.28
C LEU A 77 -4.69 19.42 -4.83
N ASP A 78 -6.01 19.40 -4.64
CA ASP A 78 -6.80 20.58 -4.25
C ASP A 78 -6.35 21.16 -2.90
N ASP A 79 -6.13 20.30 -1.90
CA ASP A 79 -5.70 20.69 -0.55
C ASP A 79 -4.31 21.35 -0.52
N ASN A 80 -3.47 21.08 -1.53
CA ASN A 80 -2.11 21.60 -1.69
C ASN A 80 -1.98 22.62 -2.84
N SER A 81 -3.10 23.11 -3.38
CA SER A 81 -3.15 24.00 -4.55
C SER A 81 -2.58 25.40 -4.28
N ASP A 82 -2.36 25.78 -3.02
CA ASP A 82 -1.69 27.03 -2.65
C ASP A 82 -0.21 27.03 -3.04
N LEU A 83 0.39 25.86 -3.25
CA LEU A 83 1.76 25.67 -3.72
C LEU A 83 1.95 25.86 -5.22
N ILE A 84 0.86 26.02 -5.99
CA ILE A 84 0.93 26.28 -7.44
C ILE A 84 1.74 27.56 -7.69
N ALA A 85 2.71 27.44 -8.59
CA ALA A 85 3.59 28.52 -8.98
C ALA A 85 2.82 29.76 -9.47
N ARG A 86 3.20 30.95 -8.98
CA ARG A 86 2.59 32.23 -9.38
C ARG A 86 3.63 33.16 -10.00
N PRO A 87 3.95 33.02 -11.29
CA PRO A 87 4.99 33.82 -11.96
C PRO A 87 4.75 35.34 -11.90
N GLY A 88 3.51 35.77 -11.68
CA GLY A 88 3.14 37.18 -11.51
C GLY A 88 3.31 37.77 -10.11
N ALA A 89 3.73 36.97 -9.11
CA ALA A 89 3.94 37.45 -7.74
C ALA A 89 5.28 38.20 -7.59
N GLU A 90 5.32 39.21 -6.72
CA GLU A 90 6.53 40.05 -6.52
C GLU A 90 7.71 39.28 -5.91
N ASP A 91 7.43 38.21 -5.17
CA ASP A 91 8.41 37.37 -4.46
C ASP A 91 8.73 36.05 -5.18
N PHE A 92 8.18 35.84 -6.38
CA PHE A 92 8.35 34.63 -7.19
C PHE A 92 9.82 34.33 -7.50
N ARG A 93 10.18 33.04 -7.44
CA ARG A 93 11.50 32.49 -7.74
C ARG A 93 11.36 31.23 -8.57
N ASP A 94 12.41 30.91 -9.33
CA ASP A 94 12.46 29.69 -10.16
C ASP A 94 12.15 28.40 -9.39
N ARG A 95 12.49 28.33 -8.10
CA ARG A 95 12.20 27.16 -7.25
C ARG A 95 10.69 26.94 -7.02
N ASP A 96 9.89 28.00 -7.12
CA ASP A 96 8.45 27.94 -6.82
C ASP A 96 7.71 27.13 -7.89
N TRP A 97 8.30 26.96 -9.09
CA TRP A 97 7.82 26.02 -10.11
C TRP A 97 7.75 24.57 -9.60
N HIS A 98 8.62 24.19 -8.67
CA HIS A 98 8.77 22.82 -8.18
C HIS A 98 8.18 22.59 -6.79
N SER A 99 7.75 23.63 -6.08
CA SER A 99 7.24 23.50 -4.70
C SER A 99 6.09 22.51 -4.59
N TYR A 100 5.14 22.59 -5.52
CA TYR A 100 3.97 21.70 -5.52
C TYR A 100 4.32 20.24 -5.80
N GLN A 101 5.21 20.00 -6.77
CA GLN A 101 5.72 18.64 -7.05
C GLN A 101 6.47 18.06 -5.85
N ILE A 102 7.34 18.85 -5.20
CA ILE A 102 8.10 18.40 -4.02
C ILE A 102 7.16 17.97 -2.89
N GLU A 103 6.05 18.67 -2.68
CA GLU A 103 5.04 18.26 -1.71
C GLU A 103 4.42 16.91 -2.06
N MET A 104 4.10 16.68 -3.34
CA MET A 104 3.60 15.37 -3.80
C MET A 104 4.64 14.26 -3.60
N GLU A 105 5.93 14.55 -3.82
CA GLU A 105 7.02 13.59 -3.57
C GLU A 105 7.06 13.15 -2.09
N GLU A 106 6.89 14.09 -1.15
CA GLU A 106 6.87 13.79 0.29
C GLU A 106 5.60 13.01 0.69
N ILE A 107 4.42 13.43 0.22
CA ILE A 107 3.16 12.69 0.47
C ILE A 107 3.25 11.25 -0.04
N ILE A 108 3.79 11.04 -1.24
CA ILE A 108 3.98 9.68 -1.79
C ILE A 108 4.97 8.90 -0.95
N LYS A 109 6.08 9.52 -0.54
CA LYS A 109 7.08 8.87 0.32
C LYS A 109 6.43 8.41 1.62
N ASP A 110 5.54 9.20 2.20
CA ASP A 110 4.83 8.83 3.42
C ASP A 110 3.84 7.69 3.18
N LEU A 111 3.05 7.77 2.12
CA LEU A 111 2.08 6.74 1.74
C LEU A 111 2.69 5.45 1.20
N THR A 112 3.99 5.41 0.92
CA THR A 112 4.68 4.23 0.40
C THR A 112 5.78 3.74 1.34
N THR A 113 6.81 4.55 1.56
CA THR A 113 8.01 4.14 2.29
C THR A 113 7.79 4.21 3.80
N THR A 114 7.27 5.34 4.29
CA THR A 114 7.02 5.54 5.73
C THR A 114 5.95 4.56 6.22
N LEU A 115 4.81 4.48 5.52
CA LEU A 115 3.73 3.54 5.82
C LEU A 115 4.20 2.08 5.91
N ILE A 116 5.01 1.61 4.95
CA ILE A 116 5.55 0.24 4.99
C ILE A 116 6.53 0.07 6.14
N SER A 117 7.34 1.08 6.43
CA SER A 117 8.27 1.07 7.57
C SER A 117 7.52 0.95 8.90
N ASP A 118 6.44 1.70 9.07
CA ASP A 118 5.63 1.68 10.28
C ASP A 118 4.87 0.38 10.42
N PHE A 119 4.36 -0.16 9.32
CA PHE A 119 3.76 -1.50 9.33
C PHE A 119 4.79 -2.57 9.73
N ASN A 120 6.04 -2.47 9.24
CA ASN A 120 7.12 -3.36 9.66
C ASN A 120 7.42 -3.24 11.16
N LYS A 121 7.51 -2.02 11.70
CA LYS A 121 7.73 -1.78 13.14
C LYS A 121 6.57 -2.36 13.97
N PHE A 122 5.33 -2.08 13.57
CA PHE A 122 4.13 -2.62 14.20
C PHE A 122 4.17 -4.16 14.29
N ILE A 123 4.49 -4.86 13.20
CA ILE A 123 4.58 -6.32 13.21
C ILE A 123 5.77 -6.82 14.07
N LEU A 124 6.87 -6.07 14.14
CA LEU A 124 8.01 -6.41 15.01
C LEU A 124 7.69 -6.27 16.50
N GLU A 125 6.67 -5.49 16.88
CA GLU A 125 6.23 -5.35 18.28
C GLU A 125 5.39 -6.54 18.78
N VAL A 126 4.98 -7.44 17.88
CA VAL A 126 4.20 -8.63 18.20
C VAL A 126 4.98 -9.55 19.14
N LYS A 127 4.36 -9.90 20.26
CA LYS A 127 4.94 -10.79 21.27
C LYS A 127 4.35 -12.19 21.16
N TYR A 128 5.21 -13.18 20.98
CA TYR A 128 4.82 -14.59 20.82
C TYR A 128 4.78 -15.36 22.15
N GLU A 129 5.39 -14.81 23.22
CA GLU A 129 5.58 -15.44 24.53
C GLU A 129 4.27 -15.76 25.27
N SER A 130 3.15 -15.19 24.83
CA SER A 130 1.82 -15.35 25.45
C SER A 130 0.89 -16.30 24.70
N ILE A 131 1.35 -16.98 23.65
CA ILE A 131 0.51 -17.96 22.94
C ILE A 131 0.39 -19.19 23.82
N SER A 132 -0.83 -19.44 24.30
CA SER A 132 -1.13 -20.55 25.19
C SER A 132 -1.34 -21.85 24.41
N ASP A 133 -0.97 -22.98 25.02
CA ASP A 133 -1.08 -24.31 24.43
C ASP A 133 -2.52 -24.69 24.01
N ASP A 134 -3.54 -24.02 24.55
CA ASP A 134 -4.96 -24.28 24.26
C ASP A 134 -5.45 -23.68 22.94
N VAL A 135 -4.72 -22.73 22.36
CA VAL A 135 -4.99 -22.15 21.03
C VAL A 135 -4.08 -22.72 19.95
N LEU A 136 -3.14 -23.60 20.31
CA LEU A 136 -2.31 -24.28 19.33
C LEU A 136 -3.13 -25.35 18.58
N ILE A 137 -2.87 -25.45 17.28
CA ILE A 137 -3.46 -26.49 16.43
C ILE A 137 -2.41 -27.52 16.04
N ASP A 138 -2.80 -28.78 15.91
CA ASP A 138 -1.86 -29.82 15.46
C ASP A 138 -1.52 -29.60 13.98
N LEU A 139 -0.23 -29.33 13.70
CA LEU A 139 0.31 -29.23 12.35
C LEU A 139 1.01 -30.53 11.96
N GLU A 140 0.84 -30.97 10.72
CA GLU A 140 1.44 -32.21 10.23
C GLU A 140 2.95 -32.03 9.92
N ASP A 141 3.81 -32.95 10.37
CA ASP A 141 5.28 -32.84 10.32
C ASP A 141 5.90 -32.72 8.90
N ASP A 142 5.22 -33.16 7.84
CA ASP A 142 5.71 -33.15 6.44
C ASP A 142 4.93 -32.16 5.56
N SER A 143 4.60 -31.00 6.14
CA SER A 143 3.77 -29.98 5.50
C SER A 143 4.55 -28.83 4.91
N HIS A 144 3.97 -28.21 3.90
CA HIS A 144 4.40 -26.93 3.34
C HIS A 144 3.49 -25.80 3.84
N PHE A 145 4.06 -24.63 4.06
CA PHE A 145 3.31 -23.47 4.54
C PHE A 145 3.43 -22.33 3.53
N LEU A 146 2.30 -21.88 3.00
CA LEU A 146 2.19 -20.62 2.25
C LEU A 146 1.65 -19.57 3.21
N ASN A 147 2.50 -18.62 3.61
CA ASN A 147 2.15 -17.62 4.60
C ASN A 147 1.93 -16.24 3.96
N PHE A 148 0.72 -15.71 4.16
CA PHE A 148 0.33 -14.36 3.78
C PHE A 148 0.53 -13.35 4.92
N ASN A 149 0.79 -13.82 6.15
CA ASN A 149 1.12 -12.96 7.27
C ASN A 149 2.57 -12.53 7.23
N TYR A 150 2.84 -11.45 7.96
CA TYR A 150 4.15 -10.84 8.08
C TYR A 150 4.89 -11.27 9.36
N THR A 151 4.22 -12.00 10.26
CA THR A 151 4.71 -12.47 11.55
C THR A 151 5.48 -13.78 11.44
N LYS A 152 6.22 -14.11 12.51
CA LYS A 152 6.99 -15.36 12.66
C LYS A 152 6.24 -16.41 13.49
N THR A 153 4.90 -16.36 13.55
CA THR A 153 4.09 -17.24 14.42
C THR A 153 4.40 -18.73 14.24
N LEU A 154 4.58 -19.19 13.00
CA LEU A 154 4.94 -20.58 12.71
C LEU A 154 6.33 -20.98 13.24
N GLN A 155 7.28 -20.05 13.26
CA GLN A 155 8.63 -20.32 13.76
C GLN A 155 8.66 -20.26 15.29
N GLU A 156 8.11 -19.19 15.86
CA GLU A 156 8.20 -18.90 17.30
C GLU A 156 7.28 -19.81 18.13
N SER A 157 6.08 -20.13 17.64
CA SER A 157 5.09 -20.90 18.40
C SER A 157 5.07 -22.38 18.05
N TYR A 158 5.40 -22.72 16.80
CA TYR A 158 5.33 -24.10 16.31
C TYR A 158 6.71 -24.73 16.04
N GLY A 159 7.80 -23.95 16.12
CA GLY A 159 9.15 -24.44 15.83
C GLY A 159 9.34 -24.87 14.37
N ILE A 160 8.48 -24.40 13.45
CA ILE A 160 8.58 -24.76 12.04
C ILE A 160 9.80 -24.04 11.44
N PRO A 161 10.73 -24.79 10.81
CA PRO A 161 11.91 -24.19 10.18
C PRO A 161 11.50 -23.30 9.00
N GLU A 162 12.20 -22.18 8.84
CA GLU A 162 11.89 -21.16 7.82
C GLU A 162 11.89 -21.73 6.40
N GLU A 163 12.72 -22.73 6.10
CA GLU A 163 12.82 -23.37 4.80
C GLU A 163 11.53 -24.09 4.36
N ARG A 164 10.60 -24.31 5.29
CA ARG A 164 9.27 -24.89 5.01
C ARG A 164 8.17 -23.85 4.83
N ILE A 165 8.49 -22.57 5.03
CA ILE A 165 7.55 -21.45 5.01
C ILE A 165 7.88 -20.55 3.82
N THR A 166 6.91 -20.39 2.93
CA THR A 166 6.97 -19.43 1.84
C THR A 166 6.19 -18.18 2.24
N TYR A 167 6.91 -17.12 2.58
CA TYR A 167 6.36 -15.80 2.85
C TYR A 167 6.09 -15.08 1.53
N ILE A 168 4.86 -15.17 1.02
CA ILE A 168 4.54 -14.65 -0.31
C ILE A 168 4.62 -13.12 -0.40
N HIS A 169 4.50 -12.44 0.75
CA HIS A 169 4.64 -10.99 0.90
C HIS A 169 5.89 -10.57 1.68
N ASN A 170 6.85 -11.47 1.83
CA ASN A 170 7.94 -11.36 2.81
C ASN A 170 7.40 -11.27 4.25
N ARG A 171 8.30 -11.15 5.23
CA ARG A 171 7.99 -11.02 6.65
C ARG A 171 8.66 -9.79 7.23
N ALA A 172 8.19 -9.35 8.39
CA ALA A 172 8.80 -8.23 9.07
C ALA A 172 10.24 -8.56 9.51
N ASP A 173 11.13 -7.59 9.32
CA ASP A 173 12.56 -7.74 9.56
C ASP A 173 13.17 -6.43 10.07
N ILE A 174 14.12 -6.55 11.01
CA ILE A 174 14.78 -5.41 11.65
C ILE A 174 15.84 -4.80 10.73
N ASP A 175 16.53 -5.63 9.96
CA ASP A 175 17.72 -5.25 9.21
C ASP A 175 17.38 -4.89 7.75
N ASN A 176 16.33 -5.49 7.18
CA ASN A 176 15.94 -5.27 5.79
C ASN A 176 14.42 -5.35 5.56
N CYS A 177 13.73 -4.23 5.79
CA CYS A 177 12.30 -4.10 5.51
C CYS A 177 12.04 -4.20 4.00
N THR A 178 11.55 -5.36 3.56
CA THR A 178 11.21 -5.67 2.16
C THR A 178 9.76 -6.13 2.03
N LEU A 179 8.90 -5.70 2.96
CA LEU A 179 7.51 -6.08 2.98
C LEU A 179 6.81 -5.72 1.67
N ILE A 180 5.99 -6.64 1.21
CA ILE A 180 5.12 -6.42 0.06
C ILE A 180 3.74 -6.08 0.61
N LEU A 181 3.45 -4.78 0.66
CA LEU A 181 2.17 -4.21 1.10
C LEU A 181 1.78 -3.12 0.10
N GLY A 182 0.54 -3.15 -0.38
CA GLY A 182 0.08 -2.24 -1.42
C GLY A 182 -1.15 -2.77 -2.16
N HIS A 183 -1.56 -2.09 -3.22
CA HIS A 183 -2.76 -2.44 -3.98
C HIS A 183 -2.49 -3.37 -5.16
N GLY A 184 -3.48 -4.18 -5.52
CA GLY A 184 -3.42 -5.10 -6.67
C GLY A 184 -3.86 -4.49 -8.02
N THR A 185 -4.23 -3.21 -8.05
CA THR A 185 -4.73 -2.54 -9.26
C THR A 185 -3.59 -2.21 -10.23
N ASP A 186 -3.75 -2.59 -11.50
CA ASP A 186 -2.77 -2.34 -12.56
C ASP A 186 -2.53 -0.82 -12.74
N PRO A 187 -1.27 -0.34 -12.66
CA PRO A 187 -0.91 1.06 -12.87
C PRO A 187 -1.39 1.61 -14.22
N ALA A 188 -1.49 0.75 -15.25
CA ALA A 188 -1.95 1.16 -16.58
C ALA A 188 -3.40 1.67 -16.61
N ASN A 189 -4.19 1.40 -15.55
CA ASN A 189 -5.52 1.98 -15.40
C ASN A 189 -5.50 3.48 -15.07
N PHE A 190 -4.36 3.99 -14.61
CA PHE A 190 -4.16 5.38 -14.18
C PHE A 190 -3.29 6.18 -15.16
N ASP A 191 -2.84 5.56 -16.26
CA ASP A 191 -2.16 6.26 -17.35
C ASP A 191 -3.16 7.22 -18.03
N GLU A 192 -2.98 8.51 -17.79
CA GLU A 192 -3.70 9.52 -18.57
C GLU A 192 -3.18 9.54 -19.99
N LYS A 193 -4.09 9.40 -20.94
CA LYS A 193 -3.77 9.62 -22.36
C LYS A 193 -3.75 11.11 -22.60
N GLU A 194 -2.64 11.61 -23.13
CA GLU A 194 -2.61 12.96 -23.70
C GLU A 194 -3.79 13.13 -24.66
N GLU A 195 -4.53 14.23 -24.51
CA GLU A 195 -5.64 14.53 -25.38
C GLU A 195 -5.12 14.79 -26.79
N GLU A 196 -5.43 13.89 -27.74
CA GLU A 196 -5.04 14.07 -29.13
C GLU A 196 -5.91 15.14 -29.81
N PRO A 197 -5.34 15.94 -30.73
CA PRO A 197 -6.13 16.90 -31.48
C PRO A 197 -7.23 16.18 -32.30
N PRO A 198 -8.44 16.76 -32.40
CA PRO A 198 -9.52 16.22 -33.22
C PRO A 198 -9.08 15.84 -34.64
N GLN A 199 -9.59 14.73 -35.16
CA GLN A 199 -9.26 14.29 -36.52
C GLN A 199 -9.92 15.20 -37.57
N GLY A 200 -9.15 15.58 -38.60
CA GLY A 200 -9.66 16.34 -39.75
C GLY A 200 -9.59 17.86 -39.61
N LEU A 201 -8.90 18.37 -38.58
CA LEU A 201 -8.61 19.80 -38.45
C LEU A 201 -7.74 20.30 -39.61
N SER A 202 -8.05 21.51 -40.08
CA SER A 202 -7.14 22.30 -40.93
C SER A 202 -5.90 22.74 -40.14
N GLU A 203 -4.87 23.23 -40.84
CA GLU A 203 -3.66 23.74 -40.20
C GLU A 203 -3.95 24.90 -39.23
N GLU A 204 -4.93 25.75 -39.56
CA GLU A 204 -5.34 26.88 -38.72
C GLU A 204 -6.07 26.41 -37.46
N GLU A 205 -7.04 25.50 -37.58
CA GLU A 205 -7.77 24.96 -36.43
C GLU A 205 -6.86 24.12 -35.50
N LEU A 206 -5.87 23.42 -36.05
CA LEU A 206 -4.87 22.71 -35.26
C LEU A 206 -3.97 23.68 -34.47
N TYR A 207 -3.63 24.83 -35.06
CA TYR A 207 -2.88 25.87 -34.37
C TYR A 207 -3.70 26.47 -33.21
N GLU A 208 -4.96 26.83 -33.46
CA GLU A 208 -5.87 27.35 -32.43
C GLU A 208 -6.05 26.37 -31.26
N TRP A 209 -6.24 25.08 -31.56
CA TRP A 209 -6.34 24.04 -30.52
C TRP A 209 -5.08 23.95 -29.67
N ARG A 210 -3.88 24.04 -30.28
CA ARG A 210 -2.60 23.99 -29.54
C ARG A 210 -2.39 25.21 -28.65
N GLU A 211 -2.73 26.40 -29.14
CA GLU A 211 -2.65 27.63 -28.34
C GLU A 211 -3.62 27.57 -27.16
N GLN A 212 -4.87 27.13 -27.37
CA GLN A 212 -5.82 26.94 -26.27
C GLN A 212 -5.30 25.95 -25.23
N LYS A 213 -4.72 24.83 -25.68
CA LYS A 213 -4.11 23.85 -24.76
C LYS A 213 -2.91 24.41 -24.01
N ALA A 214 -2.09 25.23 -24.65
CA ALA A 214 -0.98 25.89 -23.98
C ALA A 214 -1.45 26.91 -22.93
N ASP A 215 -2.56 27.61 -23.18
CA ASP A 215 -3.17 28.53 -22.23
C ASP A 215 -3.81 27.83 -21.01
N GLU A 216 -4.33 26.60 -21.20
CA GLU A 216 -4.87 25.75 -20.13
C GLU A 216 -3.77 25.03 -19.32
N TYR A 217 -2.56 24.94 -19.85
CA TYR A 217 -1.46 24.17 -19.27
C TYR A 217 -0.74 24.96 -18.16
N ASP A 218 -0.84 24.48 -16.92
CA ASP A 218 0.00 24.94 -15.82
C ASP A 218 1.10 23.91 -15.53
N TYR A 219 2.35 24.28 -15.81
CA TYR A 219 3.50 23.40 -15.62
C TYR A 219 3.64 22.89 -14.17
N SER A 220 3.37 23.74 -13.18
CA SER A 220 3.51 23.39 -11.77
C SER A 220 2.45 22.35 -11.38
N TYR A 221 1.21 22.57 -11.81
CA TYR A 221 0.11 21.64 -11.58
C TYR A 221 0.33 20.30 -12.28
N GLU A 222 0.69 20.32 -13.58
CA GLU A 222 0.89 19.08 -14.34
C GLU A 222 2.07 18.26 -13.82
N SER A 223 3.15 18.91 -13.37
CA SER A 223 4.28 18.21 -12.75
C SER A 223 3.89 17.55 -11.42
N ALA A 224 3.13 18.25 -10.57
CA ALA A 224 2.61 17.69 -9.32
C ALA A 224 1.62 16.54 -9.56
N LYS A 225 0.73 16.69 -10.55
CA LYS A 225 -0.22 15.65 -10.95
C LYS A 225 0.48 14.38 -11.44
N GLN A 226 1.50 14.52 -12.30
CA GLN A 226 2.29 13.38 -12.75
C GLN A 226 3.00 12.69 -11.59
N GLU A 227 3.53 13.46 -10.65
CA GLU A 227 4.19 12.90 -9.47
C GLU A 227 3.19 12.12 -8.60
N ILE A 228 2.05 12.70 -8.22
CA ILE A 228 1.06 11.99 -7.37
C ILE A 228 0.51 10.73 -8.04
N LEU A 229 0.32 10.72 -9.37
CA LEU A 229 -0.08 9.52 -10.11
C LEU A 229 1.01 8.42 -10.10
N SER A 230 2.27 8.77 -9.88
CA SER A 230 3.34 7.78 -9.70
C SER A 230 3.15 6.90 -8.46
N TYR A 231 2.32 7.33 -7.50
CA TYR A 231 1.86 6.52 -6.37
C TYR A 231 1.39 5.14 -6.83
N TYR A 232 0.53 5.09 -7.86
CA TYR A 232 -0.07 3.83 -8.33
C TYR A 232 0.95 2.84 -8.85
N THR A 233 2.13 3.30 -9.29
CA THR A 233 3.23 2.41 -9.67
C THR A 233 4.08 2.03 -8.46
N LYS A 234 4.34 2.97 -7.54
CA LYS A 234 5.18 2.75 -6.34
C LYS A 234 4.51 1.84 -5.31
N ALA A 235 3.19 1.95 -5.13
CA ALA A 235 2.38 1.13 -4.23
C ALA A 235 1.83 -0.15 -4.90
N PHE A 236 2.17 -0.41 -6.17
CA PHE A 236 1.66 -1.55 -6.91
C PHE A 236 2.25 -2.87 -6.41
N LYS A 237 1.37 -3.74 -5.93
CA LYS A 237 1.66 -5.12 -5.62
C LYS A 237 1.59 -5.98 -6.88
N ASN A 238 2.71 -6.08 -7.58
CA ASN A 238 2.83 -6.88 -8.81
C ASN A 238 2.70 -8.38 -8.52
N THR A 239 1.45 -8.85 -8.49
CA THR A 239 1.09 -10.23 -8.16
C THR A 239 1.68 -11.23 -9.18
N ALA A 240 1.79 -10.85 -10.45
CA ALA A 240 2.41 -11.70 -11.47
C ALA A 240 3.90 -11.95 -11.18
N SER A 241 4.66 -10.90 -10.87
CA SER A 241 6.06 -11.02 -10.49
C SER A 241 6.24 -11.75 -9.16
N ILE A 242 5.34 -11.57 -8.19
CA ILE A 242 5.37 -12.32 -6.92
C ILE A 242 5.18 -13.83 -7.16
N ILE A 243 4.24 -14.21 -8.01
CA ILE A 243 4.02 -15.61 -8.39
C ILE A 243 5.25 -16.17 -9.11
N GLU A 244 5.83 -15.42 -10.05
CA GLU A 244 7.02 -15.84 -10.79
C GLU A 244 8.23 -16.03 -9.88
N ASN A 245 8.47 -15.09 -8.95
CA ASN A 245 9.55 -15.20 -7.95
C ASN A 245 9.41 -16.44 -7.06
N ASN A 246 8.18 -16.92 -6.85
CA ASN A 246 7.87 -18.10 -6.05
C ASN A 246 7.54 -19.34 -6.91
N ILE A 247 7.88 -19.33 -8.21
CA ILE A 247 7.51 -20.42 -9.12
C ILE A 247 8.04 -21.79 -8.67
N VAL A 248 9.24 -21.82 -8.07
CA VAL A 248 9.84 -23.06 -7.56
C VAL A 248 8.96 -23.67 -6.48
N PHE A 249 8.43 -22.86 -5.56
CA PHE A 249 7.48 -23.32 -4.55
C PHE A 249 6.23 -23.92 -5.20
N PHE A 250 5.58 -23.18 -6.12
CA PHE A 250 4.35 -23.64 -6.77
C PHE A 250 4.55 -24.91 -7.60
N THR A 251 5.69 -25.05 -8.29
CA THR A 251 6.01 -26.26 -9.07
C THR A 251 6.25 -27.49 -8.19
N ASN A 252 6.70 -27.30 -6.95
CA ASN A 252 6.92 -28.37 -5.98
C ASN A 252 5.63 -28.85 -5.29
N LEU A 253 4.49 -28.20 -5.51
CA LEU A 253 3.21 -28.60 -4.91
C LEU A 253 2.55 -29.82 -5.59
N THR A 254 3.19 -30.44 -6.59
CA THR A 254 2.65 -31.59 -7.32
C THR A 254 2.41 -32.83 -6.45
N GLU A 255 3.10 -32.93 -5.31
CA GLU A 255 2.98 -34.02 -4.36
C GLU A 255 2.03 -33.71 -3.20
N VAL A 256 1.38 -32.53 -3.18
CA VAL A 256 0.42 -32.13 -2.15
C VAL A 256 -0.88 -32.92 -2.33
N GLU A 257 -1.30 -33.59 -1.25
CA GLU A 257 -2.47 -34.45 -1.22
C GLU A 257 -3.68 -33.76 -0.55
N LYS A 258 -3.44 -32.69 0.22
CA LYS A 258 -4.47 -31.93 0.97
C LYS A 258 -4.05 -30.48 1.15
N VAL A 259 -5.03 -29.58 1.05
CA VAL A 259 -4.87 -28.15 1.34
C VAL A 259 -5.75 -27.81 2.54
N ILE A 260 -5.20 -27.07 3.49
CA ILE A 260 -5.87 -26.58 4.71
C ILE A 260 -5.75 -25.06 4.76
#